data_AF-A0A8T6NX48-F1
#
_entry.id   AF-A0A8T6NX48-F1
#
_cell.length_a   1.000
_cell.length_b   1.000
_cell.length_c   1.000
_cell.angle_alpha   90.00
_cell.angle_beta   90.00
_cell.angle_gamma   90.00
#
_symmetry.space_group_name_H-M   'P 1'
#
loop_
_entity.id
_entity.type
_entity.pdbx_description
1 polymer ?
#
loop_
_entity_poly.entity_id
_entity_poly.type
_entity_poly.pdbx_seq_one_letter_code
_entity_poly.pdbx_strand_id
1 'polypeptide(L)'
;MAENRLLKAVRTPFYLVVVAFSVLMTMPFFGSVTVGAWIEDGLRTVGWQDPPGILLALLGVLAYLVVGLALPILAGARLLGPLGAVAALLLVLALIAYLGRW
;
A
#
# COMPACT_ATOMS: atom_id res chain seq x y z
N MET A 1 -28.73 -30.06 4.59
CA MET A 1 -28.55 -28.57 4.63
C MET A 1 -27.46 -28.08 5.59
N ALA A 2 -27.01 -28.85 6.59
CA ALA A 2 -25.95 -28.43 7.53
C ALA A 2 -24.52 -28.45 6.94
N GLU A 3 -24.24 -29.40 6.05
CA GLU A 3 -22.94 -29.61 5.41
C GLU A 3 -22.43 -28.39 4.62
N ASN A 4 -23.35 -27.69 3.95
CA ASN A 4 -23.05 -26.48 3.18
C ASN A 4 -22.70 -25.27 4.07
N ARG A 5 -23.23 -25.21 5.31
CA ARG A 5 -22.88 -24.15 6.27
C ARG A 5 -21.51 -24.38 6.89
N LEU A 6 -21.15 -25.62 7.19
CA LEU A 6 -19.87 -25.98 7.78
C LEU A 6 -18.73 -25.79 6.76
N LEU A 7 -18.94 -26.20 5.50
CA LEU A 7 -18.03 -25.91 4.40
C LEU A 7 -17.86 -24.40 4.13
N LYS A 8 -18.95 -23.61 4.19
CA LYS A 8 -18.83 -22.14 4.12
C LYS A 8 -18.06 -21.57 5.30
N ALA A 9 -18.37 -22.00 6.53
CA ALA A 9 -17.70 -21.51 7.73
C ALA A 9 -16.18 -21.77 7.73
N VAL A 10 -15.71 -22.84 7.08
CA VAL A 10 -14.28 -23.15 6.93
C VAL A 10 -13.66 -22.46 5.70
N ARG A 11 -14.38 -22.39 4.57
CA ARG A 11 -13.87 -21.76 3.34
C ARG A 11 -13.80 -20.25 3.45
N THR A 12 -14.76 -19.61 4.13
CA THR A 12 -14.80 -18.15 4.31
C THR A 12 -13.53 -17.59 4.97
N PRO A 13 -13.05 -18.09 6.12
CA PRO A 13 -11.81 -17.59 6.72
C PRO A 13 -10.59 -17.86 5.84
N PHE A 14 -10.52 -19.02 5.17
CA PHE A 14 -9.44 -19.30 4.22
C PHE A 14 -9.44 -18.30 3.05
N TYR A 15 -10.62 -18.01 2.49
CA TYR A 15 -10.79 -17.04 1.42
C TYR A 15 -10.42 -15.62 1.87
N LEU A 16 -10.81 -15.22 3.08
CA LEU A 16 -10.45 -13.92 3.66
C LEU A 16 -8.93 -13.79 3.88
N VAL A 17 -8.25 -14.85 4.33
CA VAL A 17 -6.79 -14.86 4.49
C VAL A 17 -6.10 -14.72 3.13
N VAL A 18 -6.55 -15.46 2.11
CA VAL A 18 -6.00 -15.36 0.75
C VAL A 18 -6.20 -13.96 0.18
N VAL A 19 -7.40 -13.38 0.30
CA VAL A 19 -7.69 -12.00 -0.14
C VAL A 19 -6.83 -11.00 0.62
N ALA A 20 -6.70 -11.14 1.95
CA ALA A 20 -5.85 -10.26 2.75
C ALA A 20 -4.38 -10.33 2.29
N PHE A 21 -3.85 -11.52 2.02
CA PHE A 21 -2.51 -11.69 1.47
C PHE A 21 -2.36 -11.10 0.07
N SER A 22 -3.33 -11.32 -0.82
CA SER A 22 -3.31 -10.74 -2.17
C SER A 22 -3.29 -9.23 -2.10
N VAL A 23 -4.14 -8.61 -1.26
CA VAL A 23 -4.17 -7.16 -1.04
C VAL A 23 -2.84 -6.67 -0.44
N LEU A 24 -2.30 -7.37 0.57
CA LEU A 24 -1.01 -7.06 1.18
C LEU A 24 0.16 -7.10 0.20
N MET A 25 0.10 -7.93 -0.84
CA MET A 25 1.17 -8.07 -1.83
C MET A 25 0.99 -7.15 -3.05
N THR A 26 -0.26 -6.90 -3.48
CA THR A 26 -0.53 -6.05 -4.65
C THR A 26 -0.53 -4.56 -4.32
N MET A 27 -1.08 -4.15 -3.16
CA MET A 27 -1.11 -2.74 -2.76
C MET A 27 0.28 -2.09 -2.71
N PRO A 28 1.34 -2.74 -2.18
CA PRO A 28 2.69 -2.19 -2.20
C PRO A 28 3.26 -1.98 -3.60
N PHE A 29 2.93 -2.87 -4.54
CA PHE A 29 3.39 -2.76 -5.92
C PHE A 29 2.72 -1.57 -6.63
N PHE A 30 1.40 -1.42 -6.50
CA PHE A 30 0.71 -0.25 -7.05
C PHE A 30 1.13 1.03 -6.35
N GLY A 31 1.27 1.00 -5.02
CA GLY A 31 1.71 2.14 -4.23
C GLY A 31 3.13 2.61 -4.60
N SER A 32 4.07 1.69 -4.83
CA SER A 32 5.43 2.05 -5.24
C SER A 32 5.49 2.61 -6.66
N VAL A 33 4.68 2.10 -7.58
CA VAL A 33 4.58 2.64 -8.95
C VAL A 33 3.97 4.04 -8.94
N THR A 34 2.88 4.26 -8.19
CA THR A 34 2.25 5.58 -8.06
C THR A 34 3.21 6.60 -7.42
N VAL A 35 3.92 6.21 -6.36
CA VAL A 35 4.93 7.08 -5.73
C VAL A 35 6.10 7.33 -6.68
N GLY A 36 6.53 6.33 -7.45
CA GLY A 36 7.54 6.51 -8.50
C GLY A 36 7.14 7.54 -9.55
N ALA A 37 5.88 7.53 -9.99
CA ALA A 37 5.35 8.52 -10.92
C ALA A 37 5.34 9.94 -10.31
N TRP A 38 4.98 10.09 -9.04
CA TRP A 38 5.05 11.39 -8.37
C TRP A 38 6.48 11.90 -8.21
N ILE A 39 7.45 10.99 -7.99
CA ILE A 39 8.86 11.34 -7.94
C ILE A 39 9.36 11.77 -9.32
N GLU A 40 8.92 11.09 -10.38
CA GLU A 40 9.23 11.49 -11.76
C GLU A 40 8.69 12.90 -12.06
N ASP A 41 7.42 13.18 -11.72
CA ASP A 41 6.84 14.52 -11.87
C ASP A 41 7.58 15.56 -11.02
N GLY A 42 7.93 15.23 -9.77
CA GLY A 42 8.74 16.07 -8.91
C GLY A 42 10.12 16.39 -9.53
N LEU A 43 10.81 15.39 -10.07
CA LEU A 43 12.11 15.55 -10.74
C LEU A 43 11.99 16.44 -11.98
N ARG A 44 10.91 16.31 -12.75
CA ARG A 44 10.62 17.18 -13.90
C ARG A 44 10.39 18.63 -13.46
N THR A 45 9.71 18.88 -12.34
CA THR A 45 9.50 20.25 -11.84
C THR A 45 10.79 20.94 -11.39
N VAL A 46 11.81 20.18 -10.98
CA VAL A 46 13.14 20.72 -10.62
C VAL A 46 14.13 20.73 -11.79
N GLY A 47 13.66 20.43 -13.01
CA GLY A 47 14.44 20.56 -14.25
C GLY A 47 15.15 19.28 -14.71
N TRP A 48 14.95 18.14 -14.05
CA TRP A 48 15.49 16.85 -14.50
C TRP A 48 14.47 16.14 -15.38
N GLN A 49 14.62 16.27 -16.70
CA GLN A 49 13.62 15.78 -17.66
C GLN A 49 13.66 14.27 -17.92
N ASP A 50 14.86 13.68 -17.99
CA ASP A 50 15.05 12.25 -18.25
C ASP A 50 15.81 11.55 -17.11
N PRO A 51 15.16 11.32 -15.95
CA PRO A 51 15.72 10.49 -14.90
C PRO A 51 15.74 9.00 -15.33
N PRO A 52 16.81 8.25 -15.04
CA PRO A 52 16.89 6.83 -15.40
C PRO A 52 15.80 6.01 -14.69
N GLY A 53 15.08 5.17 -15.44
CA GLY A 53 13.93 4.42 -14.91
C GLY A 53 14.24 3.52 -13.70
N ILE A 54 15.46 2.99 -13.60
CA ILE A 54 15.91 2.21 -12.43
C ILE A 54 15.96 3.08 -11.17
N LEU A 55 16.42 4.33 -11.30
CA LEU A 55 16.48 5.27 -10.18
C LEU A 55 15.07 5.61 -9.70
N LEU A 56 14.14 5.86 -10.62
CA LEU A 56 12.72 6.09 -10.30
C LEU A 56 12.08 4.90 -9.59
N ALA A 57 12.35 3.68 -10.06
CA ALA A 57 11.81 2.48 -9.43
C ALA A 57 12.35 2.29 -8.00
N LEU A 58 13.66 2.48 -7.79
CA LEU A 58 14.28 2.39 -6.46
C LEU A 58 13.76 3.48 -5.53
N LEU A 59 13.65 4.72 -6.01
CA LEU A 59 13.09 5.84 -5.26
C LEU A 59 11.62 5.62 -4.91
N GLY A 60 10.82 5.13 -5.86
CA GLY A 60 9.41 4.80 -5.64
C GLY A 60 9.21 3.72 -4.57
N VAL A 61 10.02 2.64 -4.63
CA VAL A 61 9.99 1.58 -3.61
C VAL A 61 10.43 2.11 -2.24
N LEU A 62 11.56 2.83 -2.16
CA LEU A 62 12.06 3.35 -0.89
C LEU A 62 11.10 4.38 -0.27
N ALA A 63 10.60 5.31 -1.08
CA ALA A 63 9.65 6.32 -0.63
C ALA A 63 8.34 5.67 -0.17
N TYR A 64 7.84 4.66 -0.86
CA TYR A 64 6.67 3.91 -0.41
C TYR A 64 6.92 3.14 0.89
N LEU A 65 8.06 2.45 1.04
CA LEU A 65 8.40 1.74 2.27
C LEU A 65 8.48 2.69 3.48
N VAL A 66 9.03 3.88 3.28
CA VAL A 66 9.19 4.86 4.36
C VAL A 66 7.88 5.60 4.63
N VAL A 67 7.30 6.26 3.61
CA VAL A 67 6.16 7.18 3.73
C VAL A 67 4.82 6.48 3.63
N GLY A 68 4.73 5.45 2.78
CA GLY A 68 3.52 4.65 2.59
C GLY A 68 3.30 3.58 3.66
N LEU A 69 4.38 3.07 4.28
CA LEU A 69 4.32 1.92 5.19
C LEU A 69 4.85 2.21 6.60
N ALA A 70 6.15 2.52 6.74
CA ALA A 70 6.80 2.60 8.05
C ALA A 70 6.32 3.78 8.90
N LEU A 71 6.26 5.00 8.33
CA LEU A 71 5.78 6.21 9.02
C LEU A 71 4.33 6.05 9.51
N PRO A 72 3.36 5.63 8.68
CA PRO A 72 1.98 5.44 9.11
C PRO A 72 1.84 4.36 10.19
N ILE A 73 2.54 3.22 10.05
CA ILE A 73 2.54 2.17 11.07
C ILE A 73 3.06 2.71 12.39
N LEU A 74 4.21 3.38 12.39
CA LEU A 74 4.83 3.89 13.62
C LEU A 74 3.98 4.99 14.26
N ALA A 75 3.43 5.91 13.47
CA ALA A 75 2.56 6.98 13.95
C ALA A 75 1.25 6.42 14.52
N GLY A 76 0.59 5.52 13.78
CA GLY A 76 -0.63 4.86 14.21
C GLY A 76 -0.42 4.00 15.46
N ALA A 77 0.68 3.23 15.49
CA ALA A 77 1.05 2.40 16.64
C ALA A 77 1.26 3.22 17.92
N ARG A 78 1.87 4.41 17.81
CA ARG A 78 2.05 5.29 18.96
C ARG A 78 0.75 5.90 19.48
N LEU A 79 -0.25 6.11 18.62
CA LEU A 79 -1.51 6.74 19.00
C LEU A 79 -2.52 5.77 19.61
N LEU A 80 -2.73 4.62 18.96
CA LEU A 80 -3.79 3.67 19.31
C LEU A 80 -3.31 2.21 19.34
N GLY A 81 -1.99 1.99 19.45
CA GLY A 81 -1.41 0.66 19.44
C GLY A 81 -1.63 -0.08 18.11
N PRO A 82 -1.78 -1.41 18.12
CA PRO A 82 -1.89 -2.20 16.89
C PRO A 82 -3.06 -1.80 15.98
N LEU A 83 -4.18 -1.38 16.55
CA LEU A 83 -5.35 -0.91 15.79
C LEU A 83 -5.06 0.41 15.06
N GLY A 84 -4.32 1.32 15.71
CA GLY A 84 -3.89 2.57 15.09
C GLY A 84 -2.94 2.33 13.92
N ALA A 85 -2.02 1.37 14.04
CA ALA A 85 -1.09 1.01 12.96
C ALA A 85 -1.83 0.54 11.70
N VAL A 86 -2.84 -0.33 11.87
CA VAL A 86 -3.67 -0.83 10.77
C VAL A 86 -4.52 0.29 10.16
N ALA A 87 -5.19 1.10 10.99
CA ALA A 87 -6.03 2.19 10.51
C ALA A 87 -5.23 3.27 9.76
N ALA A 88 -4.05 3.63 10.26
CA ALA A 88 -3.16 4.59 9.60
C ALA A 88 -2.66 4.07 8.25
N LEU A 89 -2.32 2.78 8.17
CA LEU A 89 -1.89 2.16 6.91
C LEU A 89 -3.03 2.17 5.87
N LEU A 90 -4.24 1.81 6.28
CA LEU A 90 -5.41 1.83 5.40
C LEU A 90 -5.74 3.24 4.91
N LEU A 91 -5.61 4.25 5.78
CA LEU A 91 -5.79 5.66 5.42
C LEU A 91 -4.78 6.12 4.36
N VAL A 92 -3.51 5.78 4.52
CA VAL A 92 -2.47 6.17 3.57
C VAL A 92 -2.64 5.44 2.24
N LEU A 93 -2.99 4.16 2.24
CA LEU A 93 -3.34 3.44 1.01
C LEU A 93 -4.55 4.05 0.31
N ALA A 94 -5.60 4.42 1.06
CA ALA A 94 -6.76 5.10 0.50
C ALA A 94 -6.39 6.48 -0.10
N LEU A 95 -5.47 7.22 0.54
CA LEU A 95 -4.97 8.49 0.04
C LEU A 95 -4.16 8.31 -1.24
N ILE A 96 -3.26 7.33 -1.30
CA ILE A 96 -2.48 7.02 -2.51
C ILE A 96 -3.42 6.65 -3.67
N ALA A 97 -4.42 5.81 -3.41
CA ALA A 97 -5.41 5.43 -4.42
C ALA A 97 -6.35 6.59 -4.83
N TYR A 98 -6.57 7.57 -3.97
CA TYR A 98 -7.32 8.78 -4.31
C TYR A 98 -6.49 9.73 -5.18
N LEU A 99 -5.21 9.94 -4.83
CA LEU A 99 -4.31 10.83 -5.54
C LEU A 99 -3.85 10.25 -6.89
N GLY A 100 -3.63 8.93 -6.98
CA GLY A 100 -3.26 8.23 -8.21
C GLY A 100 -4.42 7.93 -9.17
N ARG A 101 -5.61 8.47 -8.91
CA ARG A 101 -6.78 8.37 -9.82
C ARG A 101 -6.75 9.38 -10.98
N TRP A 102 -5.72 10.23 -11.01
CA TRP A 102 -5.44 11.24 -12.04
C TRP A 102 -4.18 10.87 -12.79
#